data_AF-A0A2G2KSM6-F1
#
_entry.id   AF-A0A2G2KSM6-F1
#
_cell.length_a   1.000
_cell.length_b   1.000
_cell.length_c   1.000
_cell.angle_alpha   90.00
_cell.angle_beta   90.00
_cell.angle_gamma   90.00
#
_symmetry.space_group_name_H-M   'P 1'
#
loop_
_entity.id
_entity.type
_entity.pdbx_description
1 polymer ?
#
loop_
_entity_poly.entity_id
_entity_poly.type
_entity_poly.pdbx_seq_one_letter_code
_entity_poly.pdbx_strand_id
1 'polypeptide(L)'
;MTNENIEKHNTNDKPPEENKKPTPKRLGPLQIIGSVLAAMIGIQTENNRERDFTSGQIGNYIFVGIIVVIIFIFSLIALVDNILEEAGM
;
A
#
# COMPACT_ATOMS: atom_id res chain seq x y z
N MET A 1 38.65 27.44 -55.35
CA MET A 1 38.10 26.25 -54.67
C MET A 1 37.46 26.75 -53.38
N THR A 2 36.34 27.48 -53.50
CA THR A 2 34.94 27.04 -53.31
C THR A 2 34.56 26.87 -51.84
N ASN A 3 33.75 27.84 -51.39
CA ASN A 3 32.76 27.71 -50.34
C ASN A 3 31.74 26.61 -50.71
N GLU A 4 31.24 25.85 -49.73
CA GLU A 4 29.88 25.28 -49.57
C GLU A 4 29.88 23.97 -48.75
N ASN A 5 28.73 23.71 -48.09
CA ASN A 5 28.36 22.67 -47.12
C ASN A 5 28.46 23.15 -45.66
N ILE A 6 27.50 23.86 -45.05
CA ILE A 6 26.02 23.73 -45.02
C ILE A 6 25.54 22.28 -44.77
N GLU A 7 24.79 22.15 -43.67
CA GLU A 7 23.94 21.03 -43.25
C GLU A 7 24.58 19.69 -42.92
N LYS A 8 24.95 19.51 -41.64
CA LYS A 8 24.82 18.19 -41.01
C LYS A 8 23.39 18.00 -40.51
N HIS A 9 22.61 17.43 -41.43
CA HIS A 9 21.27 16.90 -41.29
C HIS A 9 21.05 16.11 -39.98
N ASN A 10 20.12 16.62 -39.16
CA ASN A 10 19.52 15.95 -38.01
C ASN A 10 18.69 14.74 -38.50
N THR A 11 19.21 13.54 -38.32
CA THR A 11 18.44 12.29 -38.52
C THR A 11 17.95 11.79 -37.17
N ASN A 12 16.63 11.76 -37.05
CA ASN A 12 15.88 11.09 -36.00
C ASN A 12 16.05 9.57 -36.14
N ASP A 13 17.11 9.01 -35.55
CA ASP A 13 17.23 7.57 -35.36
C ASP A 13 16.60 7.18 -34.02
N LYS A 14 15.34 6.74 -34.11
CA LYS A 14 14.49 6.33 -32.99
C LYS A 14 15.07 5.05 -32.33
N PRO A 15 15.43 5.06 -31.03
CA PRO A 15 15.86 3.85 -30.33
C PRO A 15 14.66 2.93 -30.00
N PRO A 16 14.89 1.62 -29.80
CA PRO A 16 13.84 0.60 -29.74
C PRO A 16 12.96 0.72 -28.49
N GLU A 17 11.67 0.46 -28.63
CA GLU A 17 10.73 0.36 -27.50
C GLU A 17 11.05 -0.88 -26.65
N GLU A 18 11.52 -0.70 -25.41
CA GLU A 18 11.38 -1.74 -24.38
C GLU A 18 11.40 -1.19 -22.95
N ASN A 19 10.45 -1.65 -22.14
CA ASN A 19 10.24 -1.42 -20.70
C ASN A 19 9.49 -0.13 -20.26
N LYS A 20 8.16 -0.15 -20.40
CA LYS A 20 7.27 0.77 -19.65
C LYS A 20 7.34 0.43 -18.14
N LYS A 21 8.25 1.07 -17.41
CA LYS A 21 8.09 1.21 -15.95
C LYS A 21 6.89 2.12 -15.69
N PRO A 22 5.93 1.73 -14.83
CA PRO A 22 4.79 2.59 -14.52
C PRO A 22 5.32 3.87 -13.85
N THR A 23 5.05 5.02 -14.46
CA THR A 23 5.35 6.33 -13.88
C THR A 23 4.56 6.50 -12.57
N PRO A 24 5.15 7.05 -11.50
CA PRO A 24 4.46 7.23 -10.23
C PRO A 24 3.33 8.23 -10.42
N LYS A 25 2.09 7.71 -10.48
CA LYS A 25 0.88 8.52 -10.53
C LYS A 25 0.76 9.24 -9.19
N ARG A 26 0.78 10.57 -9.19
CA ARG A 26 0.50 11.38 -7.99
C ARG A 26 -0.86 10.92 -7.44
N LEU A 27 -0.85 10.35 -6.23
CA LEU A 27 -2.08 9.89 -5.60
C LEU A 27 -2.98 11.10 -5.32
N GLY A 28 -4.20 11.07 -5.84
CA GLY A 28 -5.19 12.09 -5.55
C GLY A 28 -5.64 12.03 -4.09
N PRO A 29 -6.24 13.10 -3.54
CA PRO A 29 -6.75 13.13 -2.17
C PRO A 29 -7.71 11.98 -1.83
N LEU A 30 -8.55 11.56 -2.79
CA LEU A 30 -9.44 10.41 -2.65
C LEU A 30 -8.69 9.08 -2.56
N GLN A 31 -7.55 8.99 -3.25
CA GLN A 31 -6.68 7.81 -3.25
C GLN A 31 -5.91 7.69 -1.93
N ILE A 32 -5.60 8.85 -1.32
CA ILE A 32 -5.06 8.93 0.04
C ILE A 32 -6.09 8.43 1.06
N ILE A 33 -7.35 8.84 0.97
CA ILE A 33 -8.44 8.33 1.84
C ILE A 33 -8.61 6.81 1.66
N GLY A 34 -8.61 6.33 0.41
CA GLY A 34 -8.65 4.89 0.12
C GLY A 34 -7.47 4.12 0.72
N SER A 35 -6.27 4.71 0.72
CA SER A 35 -5.08 4.13 1.34
C SER A 35 -5.18 4.07 2.87
N VAL A 36 -5.70 5.13 3.50
CA VAL A 36 -5.93 5.17 4.96
C VAL A 36 -6.94 4.11 5.38
N LEU A 37 -8.02 3.94 4.64
CA LEU A 37 -9.02 2.89 4.89
C LEU A 37 -8.45 1.47 4.66
N ALA A 38 -7.65 1.28 3.61
CA ALA A 38 -6.96 0.01 3.35
C ALA A 38 -5.97 -0.33 4.48
N ALA A 39 -5.25 0.66 5.01
CA ALA A 39 -4.34 0.50 6.14
C ALA A 39 -5.08 0.17 7.46
N MET A 40 -6.26 0.73 7.68
CA MET A 40 -7.12 0.38 8.83
C MET A 40 -7.67 -1.05 8.77
N ILE A 41 -7.86 -1.59 7.57
CA ILE A 41 -8.26 -2.98 7.31
C ILE A 41 -7.05 -3.95 7.38
N GLY A 42 -5.82 -3.42 7.44
CA GLY A 42 -4.59 -4.23 7.48
C GLY A 42 -4.00 -4.57 6.10
N ILE A 43 -4.46 -3.94 5.02
CA ILE A 43 -3.92 -4.12 3.67
C ILE A 43 -2.68 -3.23 3.55
N GLN A 44 -1.57 -3.73 4.11
CA GLN A 44 -0.26 -3.12 3.94
C GLN A 44 0.07 -2.97 2.46
N THR A 45 0.45 -1.76 2.05
CA THR A 45 1.09 -1.52 0.75
C THR A 45 2.44 -2.26 0.70
N GLU A 46 2.76 -2.83 -0.45
CA GLU A 46 3.96 -3.63 -0.79
C GLU A 46 5.26 -3.25 -0.06
N ASN A 47 5.51 -1.95 0.12
CA ASN A 47 6.72 -1.43 0.77
C ASN A 47 6.85 -1.82 2.26
N ASN A 48 5.73 -1.92 2.98
CA ASN A 48 5.73 -2.26 4.40
C ASN A 48 5.99 -3.76 4.61
N ARG A 49 5.62 -4.54 3.59
CA ARG A 49 5.79 -5.99 3.51
C ARG A 49 7.25 -6.38 3.27
N GLU A 50 7.96 -5.67 2.39
CA GLU A 50 9.37 -5.96 2.04
C GLU A 50 10.32 -5.78 3.23
N ARG A 51 10.05 -4.81 4.11
CA ARG A 51 10.79 -4.58 5.36
C ARG A 51 10.52 -5.65 6.42
N ASP A 52 9.26 -6.05 6.58
CA ASP A 52 8.87 -7.03 7.60
C ASP A 52 9.33 -8.45 7.20
N PHE A 53 9.50 -8.71 5.89
CA PHE A 53 10.09 -9.96 5.37
C PHE A 53 11.61 -10.04 5.45
N THR A 54 12.31 -8.90 5.41
CA THR A 54 13.78 -8.87 5.51
C THR A 54 14.24 -9.01 6.97
N SER A 55 13.38 -8.70 7.95
CA SER A 55 13.75 -8.56 9.37
C SER A 55 13.39 -9.79 10.23
N GLY A 56 12.74 -10.82 9.68
CA GLY A 56 12.48 -12.10 10.37
C GLY A 56 11.48 -12.09 11.53
N GLN A 57 10.84 -10.97 11.86
CA GLN A 57 10.00 -10.82 13.07
C GLN A 57 8.48 -10.83 12.80
N ILE A 58 8.02 -11.51 11.75
CA ILE A 58 6.58 -11.66 11.43
C ILE A 58 5.79 -12.21 12.62
N GLY A 59 6.43 -13.07 13.44
CA GLY A 59 5.83 -13.63 14.65
C GLY A 59 5.31 -12.57 15.63
N ASN A 60 5.99 -11.42 15.77
CA ASN A 60 5.56 -10.37 16.69
C ASN A 60 4.27 -9.69 16.23
N TYR A 61 4.10 -9.51 14.92
CA TYR A 61 2.87 -8.93 14.35
C TYR A 61 1.68 -9.87 14.50
N ILE A 62 1.89 -11.17 14.29
CA ILE A 62 0.85 -12.20 14.50
C ILE A 62 0.47 -12.27 15.98
N PHE A 63 1.45 -12.26 16.88
CA PHE A 63 1.21 -12.31 18.31
C PHE A 63 0.39 -11.12 18.81
N VAL A 64 0.77 -9.89 18.42
CA VAL A 64 0.01 -8.68 18.75
C VAL A 64 -1.38 -8.72 18.11
N GLY A 65 -1.50 -9.18 16.86
CA GLY A 65 -2.80 -9.34 16.20
C GLY A 65 -3.74 -10.28 16.94
N ILE A 66 -3.22 -11.42 17.42
CA ILE A 66 -3.99 -12.38 18.22
C ILE A 66 -4.45 -11.75 19.55
N ILE A 67 -3.57 -11.02 20.25
CA ILE A 67 -3.94 -10.33 21.50
C ILE A 67 -5.08 -9.33 21.25
N VAL A 68 -4.98 -8.54 20.18
CA VAL A 68 -6.01 -7.56 19.82
C VAL A 68 -7.34 -8.22 19.51
N VAL A 69 -7.34 -9.35 18.78
CA VAL A 69 -8.56 -10.11 18.49
C VAL A 69 -9.19 -10.68 19.76
N ILE A 70 -8.37 -11.20 20.69
CA ILE A 70 -8.87 -11.72 21.97
C ILE A 70 -9.56 -10.61 22.77
N ILE A 71 -8.92 -9.43 22.88
CA ILE A 71 -9.49 -8.28 23.58
C ILE A 71 -10.80 -7.83 22.92
N PHE A 72 -10.86 -7.82 21.58
CA PHE A 72 -12.06 -7.46 20.86
C PHE A 72 -13.22 -8.43 21.14
N ILE A 73 -12.95 -9.74 21.16
CA ILE A 73 -13.97 -10.76 21.47
C ILE A 73 -14.53 -10.55 22.88
N PHE A 74 -13.67 -10.37 23.89
CA PHE A 74 -14.15 -10.12 25.25
C PHE A 74 -14.94 -8.82 25.37
N SER A 75 -14.56 -7.79 24.61
CA SER A 75 -15.31 -6.54 24.56
C SER A 75 -16.73 -6.75 23.98
N LEU A 76 -16.86 -7.59 22.95
CA LEU A 76 -18.17 -7.94 22.39
C LEU A 76 -19.01 -8.78 23.35
N ILE A 77 -18.39 -9.76 24.04
CA ILE A 77 -19.09 -10.57 25.05
C ILE A 77 -19.64 -9.67 26.15
N ALA A 78 -18.79 -8.84 26.75
CA ALA A 78 -19.22 -7.91 27.79
C ALA A 78 -20.31 -6.96 27.30
N LEU A 79 -20.21 -6.47 26.07
CA LEU A 79 -21.25 -5.62 25.47
C LEU A 79 -22.58 -6.37 25.36
N VAL A 80 -22.57 -7.61 24.88
CA VAL A 80 -23.77 -8.44 24.74
C VAL A 80 -24.38 -8.78 26.09
N ASP A 81 -23.54 -9.14 27.07
CA ASP A 81 -24.00 -9.46 28.42
C ASP A 81 -24.73 -8.26 29.05
N ASN A 82 -24.17 -7.06 28.92
CA ASN A 82 -24.83 -5.83 29.38
C ASN A 82 -26.18 -5.59 28.68
N ILE A 83 -26.26 -5.87 27.38
CA ILE A 83 -27.51 -5.72 26.61
C ILE A 83 -28.55 -6.76 27.05
N LEU A 84 -28.15 -7.99 27.35
CA LEU A 84 -29.05 -9.05 27.80
C LEU A 84 -29.59 -8.77 29.22
N GLU A 85 -28.74 -8.27 30.11
CA GLU A 85 -29.15 -7.84 31.45
C GLU A 85 -30.19 -6.71 31.38
N GLU A 86 -29.98 -5.71 30.51
CA GLU A 86 -30.94 -4.63 30.28
C GLU A 86 -32.23 -5.12 29.62
N ALA A 87 -32.16 -6.17 28.80
CA ALA A 87 -33.32 -6.84 28.20
C ALA A 87 -34.08 -7.75 29.19
N GLY A 88 -33.56 -7.95 30.41
CA GLY A 88 -34.20 -8.75 31.45
C GLY A 88 -34.19 -10.26 31.21
N MET A 89 -33.23 -10.75 30.42
CA MET A 89 -32.99 -12.19 30.19
C MET A 89 -31.88 -12.74 31.10
#